data_AF-M4E5U5-F1
#
_entry.id   AF-M4E5U5-F1
#
_cell.length_a   1.000
_cell.length_b   1.000
_cell.length_c   1.000
_cell.angle_alpha   90.00
_cell.angle_beta   90.00
_cell.angle_gamma   90.00
#
_symmetry.space_group_name_H-M   'P 1'
#
loop_
_entity.id
_entity.type
_entity.pdbx_description
1 polymer ?
#
loop_
_entity_poly.entity_id
_entity_poly.type
_entity_poly.pdbx_seq_one_letter_code
_entity_poly.pdbx_strand_id
1 'polypeptide(L)'
;MLLYLWSREFLNANITHGGYETNHVVATSLLDMYAKCGSLSCAEKIFLRISRHSVISYTSMIMAKAKHGLGEAALQLFDEMVAKRIRPNYVTLLAVLHSCSHSGLVAEGLGYVNSMVEKYGVVPDPRHYTCVVDMLGRFGRVDEAYEMAKTIEVGAEQGALLWGALLSAGRLHGRVDIVCHASKRLIESNQQVTSAYVALSNAYAVAGGWEDSESLRLEMRRGGNVKERACSWIEIKDSVYAFHAGDLSCDESGEIVRFMKDLEKRMKERGHRGSSSMMTSSSVFVDVDEEAKEEIVSLHCERLALAFGLIHLPEGSTIRIMNNLRMCRDCHEAFKLISGIVEREIVVRDVNSNKLVARWRTGALVAAREASGVGAAVGGGGGGGGGGGDRAYSSARAPPESLNIAFRGRSYRLTD
;
A
#
# COMPACT_ATOMS: atom_id res chain seq x y z
N MET A 1 1.23 21.62 -3.15
CA MET A 1 0.09 22.28 -3.82
C MET A 1 0.55 23.12 -5.02
N LEU A 2 1.41 24.15 -4.83
CA LEU A 2 1.88 25.03 -5.92
C LEU A 2 2.72 24.33 -7.01
N LEU A 3 3.57 23.36 -6.66
CA LEU A 3 4.32 22.53 -7.63
C LEU A 3 3.40 21.67 -8.53
N TYR A 4 2.21 21.31 -8.04
CA TYR A 4 1.27 20.43 -8.74
C TYR A 4 0.45 21.18 -9.78
N LEU A 5 0.01 22.39 -9.45
CA LEU A 5 -0.72 23.27 -10.35
C LEU A 5 0.19 23.85 -11.44
N TRP A 6 1.40 24.31 -11.05
CA TRP A 6 2.35 24.87 -12.01
C TRP A 6 2.90 23.82 -12.98
N SER A 7 3.11 22.59 -12.51
CA SER A 7 3.46 21.50 -13.42
C SER A 7 2.34 21.23 -14.42
N ARG A 8 1.07 21.14 -13.98
CA ARG A 8 -0.07 20.73 -14.83
C ARG A 8 -0.30 21.63 -16.05
N GLU A 9 -0.18 22.94 -15.92
CA GLU A 9 -0.35 23.90 -17.02
C GLU A 9 0.86 23.90 -17.97
N PHE A 10 2.09 23.91 -17.42
CA PHE A 10 3.32 23.86 -18.19
C PHE A 10 3.50 22.52 -18.95
N LEU A 11 2.95 21.44 -18.38
CA LEU A 11 2.94 20.06 -18.90
C LEU A 11 2.04 19.88 -20.12
N ASN A 12 0.83 20.43 -20.07
CA ASN A 12 -0.16 20.26 -21.13
C ASN A 12 0.28 21.01 -22.39
N ALA A 13 0.82 22.23 -22.22
CA ALA A 13 1.35 23.03 -23.31
C ALA A 13 2.54 22.35 -24.04
N ASN A 14 3.49 21.76 -23.31
CA ASN A 14 4.66 21.15 -23.96
C ASN A 14 4.36 19.80 -24.64
N ILE A 15 3.32 19.06 -24.21
CA ILE A 15 2.86 17.87 -24.95
C ILE A 15 2.18 18.27 -26.27
N THR A 16 1.38 19.33 -26.28
CA THR A 16 0.63 19.75 -27.46
C THR A 16 1.51 20.47 -28.49
N HIS A 17 2.54 21.19 -28.06
CA HIS A 17 3.35 22.04 -28.94
C HIS A 17 4.56 21.37 -29.59
N GLY A 18 4.91 20.13 -29.23
CA GLY A 18 5.90 19.30 -29.95
C GLY A 18 7.27 19.97 -30.18
N GLY A 19 8.23 19.77 -29.27
CA GLY A 19 9.58 20.32 -29.42
C GLY A 19 10.67 19.70 -28.54
N TYR A 20 10.32 18.79 -27.63
CA TYR A 20 11.26 18.15 -26.71
C TYR A 20 11.94 16.90 -27.29
N GLU A 21 11.44 16.36 -28.40
CA GLU A 21 11.89 15.08 -28.98
C GLU A 21 13.34 15.12 -29.46
N THR A 22 13.84 16.32 -29.81
CA THR A 22 15.21 16.54 -30.28
C THR A 22 16.22 16.68 -29.15
N ASN A 23 15.77 16.94 -27.91
CA ASN A 23 16.65 17.09 -26.74
C ASN A 23 16.41 15.96 -25.73
N HIS A 24 17.31 14.98 -25.74
CA HIS A 24 17.26 13.81 -24.85
C HIS A 24 17.16 14.18 -23.35
N VAL A 25 17.80 15.27 -22.92
CA VAL A 25 17.76 15.69 -21.51
C VAL A 25 16.35 16.15 -21.15
N VAL A 26 15.75 17.00 -21.98
CA VAL A 26 14.39 17.51 -21.78
C VAL A 26 13.37 16.36 -21.82
N ALA A 27 13.48 15.46 -22.79
CA ALA A 27 12.58 14.30 -22.90
C ALA A 27 12.69 13.38 -21.67
N THR A 28 13.90 13.12 -21.17
CA THR A 28 14.12 12.29 -19.98
C THR A 28 13.60 12.95 -18.71
N SER A 29 13.77 14.27 -18.56
CA SER A 29 13.23 15.03 -17.43
C SER A 29 11.70 15.06 -17.42
N LEU A 30 11.07 15.26 -18.59
CA LEU A 30 9.62 15.21 -18.71
C LEU A 30 9.08 13.81 -18.40
N LEU A 31 9.74 12.76 -18.90
CA LEU A 31 9.42 11.37 -18.58
C LEU A 31 9.46 11.12 -17.06
N ASP A 32 10.57 11.47 -16.40
CA ASP A 32 10.74 11.28 -14.95
C ASP A 32 9.65 12.04 -14.17
N MET A 33 9.31 13.24 -14.61
CA MET A 33 8.30 14.04 -13.95
C MET A 33 6.88 13.46 -14.15
N TYR A 34 6.49 13.07 -15.36
CA TYR A 34 5.21 12.39 -15.60
C TYR A 34 5.09 11.06 -14.84
N ALA A 35 6.18 10.30 -14.78
CA ALA A 35 6.28 9.07 -13.99
C ALA A 35 6.08 9.36 -12.50
N LYS A 36 6.75 10.37 -11.95
CA LYS A 36 6.60 10.80 -10.55
C LYS A 36 5.21 11.32 -10.24
N CYS A 37 4.54 11.99 -11.18
CA CYS A 37 3.15 12.47 -11.05
C CYS A 37 2.08 11.38 -11.23
N GLY A 38 2.46 10.11 -11.41
CA GLY A 38 1.52 9.00 -11.58
C GLY A 38 0.71 9.05 -12.88
N SER A 39 1.22 9.73 -13.91
CA SER A 39 0.63 9.75 -15.26
C SER A 39 1.40 8.81 -16.18
N LEU A 40 1.19 7.49 -15.95
CA LEU A 40 1.87 6.45 -16.73
C LEU A 40 1.65 6.61 -18.24
N SER A 41 0.44 6.94 -18.67
CA SER A 41 0.14 7.09 -20.11
C SER A 41 0.92 8.22 -20.79
N CYS A 42 1.21 9.31 -20.09
CA CYS A 42 2.02 10.40 -20.64
C CYS A 42 3.50 10.03 -20.64
N ALA A 43 3.96 9.39 -19.55
CA ALA A 43 5.31 8.85 -19.46
C ALA A 43 5.58 7.88 -20.62
N GLU A 44 4.67 6.95 -20.91
CA GLU A 44 4.79 5.98 -22.03
C GLU A 44 4.92 6.66 -23.38
N LYS A 45 4.08 7.66 -23.67
CA LYS A 45 4.15 8.40 -24.93
C LYS A 45 5.52 9.08 -25.12
N ILE A 46 6.05 9.68 -24.06
CA ILE A 46 7.37 10.33 -24.11
C ILE A 46 8.47 9.29 -24.25
N PHE A 47 8.40 8.19 -23.51
CA PHE A 47 9.38 7.11 -23.60
C PHE A 47 9.48 6.56 -25.02
N LEU A 48 8.35 6.29 -25.67
CA LEU A 48 8.31 5.83 -27.07
C LEU A 48 8.91 6.83 -28.07
N ARG A 49 8.94 8.12 -27.73
CA ARG A 49 9.50 9.19 -28.56
C ARG A 49 10.99 9.45 -28.31
N ILE A 50 11.60 8.86 -27.27
CA ILE A 50 13.03 8.98 -27.01
C ILE A 50 13.79 8.11 -28.02
N SER A 51 14.54 8.74 -28.92
CA SER A 51 15.31 8.04 -29.96
C SER A 51 16.46 7.20 -29.39
N ARG A 52 17.12 7.68 -28.33
CA ARG A 52 18.24 6.99 -27.68
C ARG A 52 18.03 6.92 -26.18
N HIS A 53 17.59 5.77 -25.69
CA HIS A 53 17.37 5.58 -24.27
C HIS A 53 18.67 5.58 -23.46
N SER A 54 18.57 6.14 -22.26
CA SER A 54 19.60 6.12 -21.21
C SER A 54 19.15 5.28 -20.01
N VAL A 55 20.08 5.00 -19.10
CA VAL A 55 19.80 4.36 -17.80
C VAL A 55 18.68 5.08 -17.06
N ILE A 56 18.66 6.42 -17.09
CA ILE A 56 17.65 7.23 -16.42
C ILE A 56 16.28 6.99 -17.05
N SER A 57 16.16 7.04 -18.39
CA SER A 57 14.87 6.83 -19.06
C SER A 57 14.27 5.44 -18.79
N TYR A 58 15.07 4.37 -18.80
CA TYR A 58 14.61 3.04 -18.42
C TYR A 58 14.25 2.95 -16.95
N THR A 59 15.09 3.47 -16.05
CA THR A 59 14.84 3.43 -14.60
C THR A 59 13.56 4.18 -14.23
N SER A 60 13.32 5.37 -14.80
CA SER A 60 12.09 6.13 -14.57
C SER A 60 10.85 5.37 -15.05
N MET A 61 10.93 4.70 -16.21
CA MET A 61 9.80 3.91 -16.70
C MET A 61 9.56 2.63 -15.89
N ILE A 62 10.61 1.89 -15.53
CA ILE A 62 10.53 0.71 -14.65
C ILE A 62 9.88 1.09 -13.32
N MET A 63 10.33 2.19 -12.70
CA MET A 63 9.73 2.73 -11.48
C MET A 63 8.26 3.12 -11.66
N ALA A 64 7.91 3.74 -12.79
CA ALA A 64 6.53 4.09 -13.10
C ALA A 64 5.65 2.82 -13.18
N LYS A 65 6.09 1.81 -13.92
CA LYS A 65 5.39 0.52 -14.04
C LYS A 65 5.23 -0.17 -12.69
N ALA A 66 6.30 -0.21 -11.88
CA ALA A 66 6.27 -0.76 -10.53
C ALA A 66 5.23 -0.06 -9.63
N LYS A 67 5.17 1.28 -9.64
CA LYS A 67 4.18 2.06 -8.87
C LYS A 67 2.73 1.83 -9.31
N HIS A 68 2.53 1.41 -10.55
CA HIS A 68 1.23 1.08 -11.11
C HIS A 68 0.88 -0.42 -10.99
N GLY A 69 1.68 -1.22 -10.27
CA GLY A 69 1.46 -2.66 -10.11
C GLY A 69 1.70 -3.48 -11.39
N LEU A 70 2.38 -2.90 -12.38
CA LEU A 70 2.68 -3.56 -13.66
C LEU A 70 4.05 -4.25 -13.59
N GLY A 71 4.17 -5.22 -12.69
CA GLY A 71 5.40 -5.95 -12.38
C GLY A 71 6.12 -6.52 -13.59
N GLU A 72 5.41 -7.40 -14.29
CA GLU A 72 5.88 -8.09 -15.49
C GLU A 72 6.34 -7.13 -16.58
N ALA A 73 5.56 -6.07 -16.84
CA ALA A 73 5.92 -5.06 -17.84
C ALA A 73 7.19 -4.29 -17.44
N ALA A 74 7.43 -4.10 -16.14
CA ALA A 74 8.66 -3.49 -15.65
C ALA A 74 9.87 -4.41 -15.84
N LEU A 75 9.71 -5.73 -15.61
CA LEU A 75 10.76 -6.72 -15.84
C LEU A 75 11.10 -6.85 -17.32
N GLN A 76 10.09 -6.85 -18.20
CA GLN A 76 10.29 -6.82 -19.65
C GLN A 76 11.12 -5.62 -20.11
N LEU A 77 10.86 -4.42 -19.55
CA LEU A 77 11.66 -3.23 -19.83
C LEU A 77 13.09 -3.33 -19.30
N PHE A 78 13.28 -3.98 -18.15
CA PHE A 78 14.62 -4.25 -17.62
C PHE A 78 15.38 -5.22 -18.52
N ASP A 79 14.75 -6.29 -18.98
CA ASP A 79 15.36 -7.25 -19.90
C ASP A 79 15.70 -6.59 -21.24
N GLU A 80 14.83 -5.71 -21.76
CA GLU A 80 15.10 -4.89 -22.94
C GLU A 80 16.31 -3.98 -22.75
N MET A 81 16.42 -3.31 -21.60
CA MET A 81 17.56 -2.46 -21.24
C MET A 81 18.88 -3.26 -21.26
N VAL A 82 18.88 -4.45 -20.67
CA VAL A 82 20.03 -5.35 -20.63
C VAL A 82 20.37 -5.87 -22.04
N ALA A 83 19.37 -6.25 -22.84
CA ALA A 83 19.54 -6.71 -24.22
C ALA A 83 20.16 -5.61 -25.11
N LYS A 84 19.79 -4.35 -24.89
CA LYS A 84 20.40 -3.17 -25.54
C LYS A 84 21.76 -2.77 -24.98
N ARG A 85 22.36 -3.60 -24.10
CA ARG A 85 23.67 -3.38 -23.47
C ARG A 85 23.75 -2.11 -22.63
N ILE A 86 22.61 -1.59 -22.17
CA ILE A 86 22.56 -0.47 -21.25
C ILE A 86 22.72 -1.05 -19.85
N ARG A 87 23.84 -0.75 -19.19
CA ARG A 87 24.17 -1.35 -17.88
C ARG A 87 23.22 -0.81 -16.79
N PRO A 88 22.51 -1.70 -16.07
CA PRO A 88 21.73 -1.28 -14.91
C PRO A 88 22.65 -0.80 -13.80
N ASN A 89 22.18 0.16 -13.01
CA ASN A 89 22.87 0.62 -11.82
C ASN A 89 22.06 0.27 -10.56
N TYR A 90 22.55 0.70 -9.40
CA TYR A 90 21.88 0.44 -8.12
C TYR A 90 20.43 0.96 -8.08
N VAL A 91 20.13 2.11 -8.70
CA VAL A 91 18.76 2.65 -8.74
C VAL A 91 17.87 1.78 -9.63
N THR A 92 18.39 1.29 -10.76
CA THR A 92 17.66 0.40 -11.66
C THR A 92 17.28 -0.91 -10.97
N LEU A 93 18.22 -1.53 -10.25
CA LEU A 93 17.96 -2.79 -9.55
C LEU A 93 17.04 -2.61 -8.34
N LEU A 94 17.14 -1.48 -7.63
CA LEU A 94 16.16 -1.11 -6.62
C LEU A 94 14.75 -0.96 -7.21
N ALA A 95 14.62 -0.37 -8.41
CA ALA A 95 13.35 -0.24 -9.11
C ALA A 95 12.74 -1.59 -9.50
N VAL A 96 13.58 -2.53 -9.95
CA VAL A 96 13.19 -3.91 -10.25
C VAL A 96 12.69 -4.62 -9.00
N LEU A 97 13.44 -4.57 -7.89
CA LEU A 97 13.02 -5.18 -6.61
C LEU A 97 11.72 -4.57 -6.07
N HIS A 98 11.57 -3.25 -6.19
CA HIS A 98 10.32 -2.58 -5.85
C HIS A 98 9.16 -3.07 -6.73
N SER A 99 9.39 -3.32 -8.02
CA SER A 99 8.40 -3.90 -8.93
C SER A 99 7.96 -5.29 -8.48
N CYS A 100 8.92 -6.15 -8.12
CA CYS A 100 8.65 -7.49 -7.61
C CYS A 100 7.83 -7.46 -6.31
N SER A 101 8.20 -6.58 -5.37
CA SER A 101 7.45 -6.38 -4.11
C SER A 101 6.00 -5.96 -4.31
N HIS A 102 5.69 -5.19 -5.36
CA HIS A 102 4.32 -4.74 -5.61
C HIS A 102 3.48 -5.76 -6.38
N SER A 103 4.12 -6.75 -7.02
CA SER A 103 3.47 -7.63 -7.99
C SER A 103 3.50 -9.10 -7.61
N GLY A 104 4.09 -9.45 -6.45
CA GLY A 104 4.14 -10.84 -5.99
C GLY A 104 5.17 -11.70 -6.70
N LEU A 105 6.12 -11.09 -7.40
CA LEU A 105 7.18 -11.77 -8.15
C LEU A 105 8.33 -12.16 -7.22
N VAL A 106 8.01 -12.99 -6.22
CA VAL A 106 8.92 -13.33 -5.11
C VAL A 106 10.14 -14.08 -5.62
N ALA A 107 9.95 -15.02 -6.55
CA ALA A 107 11.03 -15.83 -7.11
C ALA A 107 12.00 -14.96 -7.91
N GLU A 108 11.46 -14.08 -8.74
CA GLU A 108 12.19 -13.14 -9.58
C GLU A 108 12.96 -12.14 -8.70
N GLY A 109 12.30 -11.55 -7.70
CA GLY A 109 12.94 -10.61 -6.77
C GLY A 109 14.13 -11.22 -6.02
N LEU A 110 13.99 -12.46 -5.54
CA LEU A 110 15.10 -13.20 -4.92
C LEU A 110 16.20 -13.53 -5.95
N GLY A 111 15.84 -13.91 -7.17
CA GLY A 111 16.79 -14.13 -8.26
C GLY A 111 17.59 -12.87 -8.59
N TYR A 112 16.95 -11.70 -8.62
CA TYR A 112 17.64 -10.44 -8.87
C TYR A 112 18.58 -10.06 -7.74
N VAL A 113 18.16 -10.09 -6.47
CA VAL A 113 19.04 -9.72 -5.35
C VAL A 113 20.28 -10.63 -5.28
N ASN A 114 20.11 -11.93 -5.51
CA ASN A 114 21.21 -12.90 -5.50
C ASN A 114 22.17 -12.74 -6.69
N SER A 115 21.68 -12.26 -7.83
CA SER A 115 22.51 -12.05 -9.04
C SER A 115 23.07 -10.63 -9.17
N MET A 116 22.76 -9.70 -8.25
CA MET A 116 23.20 -8.30 -8.31
C MET A 116 24.71 -8.15 -8.47
N VAL A 117 25.48 -8.88 -7.66
CA VAL A 117 26.94 -8.79 -7.65
C VAL A 117 27.53 -9.50 -8.88
N GLU A 118 27.21 -10.77 -9.06
CA GLU A 118 27.87 -11.61 -10.09
C GLU A 118 27.47 -11.22 -11.51
N LYS A 119 26.18 -10.93 -11.75
CA LYS A 119 25.66 -10.66 -13.11
C LYS A 119 25.74 -9.19 -13.49
N TYR A 120 25.53 -8.29 -12.53
CA TYR A 120 25.41 -6.86 -12.81
C TYR A 120 26.54 -6.02 -12.22
N GLY A 121 27.40 -6.59 -11.36
CA GLY A 121 28.50 -5.86 -10.72
C GLY A 121 28.02 -4.80 -9.73
N VAL A 122 26.82 -4.95 -9.16
CA VAL A 122 26.22 -3.99 -8.23
C VAL A 122 26.14 -4.63 -6.85
N VAL A 123 26.73 -3.98 -5.84
CA VAL A 123 26.64 -4.43 -4.46
C VAL A 123 25.26 -4.04 -3.88
N PRO A 124 24.47 -4.99 -3.34
CA PRO A 124 23.23 -4.66 -2.67
C PRO A 124 23.49 -3.79 -1.44
N ASP A 125 22.70 -2.72 -1.30
CA ASP A 125 22.68 -1.89 -0.10
C ASP A 125 21.44 -2.22 0.77
N PRO A 126 21.31 -1.65 1.98
CA PRO A 126 20.17 -1.94 2.84
C PRO A 126 18.79 -1.63 2.24
N ARG A 127 18.69 -0.74 1.25
CA ARG A 127 17.42 -0.41 0.56
C ARG A 127 16.97 -1.55 -0.35
N HIS A 128 17.92 -2.25 -0.97
CA HIS A 128 17.63 -3.44 -1.77
C HIS A 128 17.06 -4.55 -0.88
N TYR A 129 17.72 -4.82 0.25
CA TYR A 129 17.23 -5.83 1.19
C TYR A 129 15.91 -5.42 1.84
N THR A 130 15.68 -4.13 2.12
CA THR A 130 14.38 -3.64 2.59
C THR A 130 13.26 -3.96 1.61
N CYS A 131 13.50 -3.83 0.29
CA CYS A 131 12.52 -4.23 -0.72
C CYS A 131 12.26 -5.73 -0.72
N VAL A 132 13.29 -6.56 -0.48
CA VAL A 132 13.14 -8.01 -0.37
C VAL A 132 12.36 -8.39 0.88
N VAL A 133 12.62 -7.76 2.02
CA VAL A 133 11.88 -7.96 3.28
C VAL A 133 10.42 -7.56 3.13
N ASP A 134 10.14 -6.39 2.53
CA ASP A 134 8.78 -5.93 2.22
C ASP A 134 8.06 -6.92 1.29
N MET A 135 8.74 -7.43 0.26
CA MET A 135 8.20 -8.45 -0.64
C MET A 135 7.88 -9.76 0.08
N LEU A 136 8.85 -10.36 0.79
CA LEU A 136 8.64 -11.60 1.54
C LEU A 136 7.52 -11.46 2.56
N GLY A 137 7.50 -10.36 3.29
CA GLY A 137 6.52 -10.07 4.31
C GLY A 137 5.09 -9.90 3.77
N ARG A 138 4.92 -9.28 2.59
CA ARG A 138 3.59 -9.12 1.97
C ARG A 138 2.99 -10.42 1.43
N PHE A 139 3.85 -11.33 0.98
CA PHE A 139 3.43 -12.57 0.33
C PHE A 139 3.59 -13.80 1.24
N GLY A 140 3.44 -13.61 2.56
CA GLY A 140 3.31 -14.70 3.53
C GLY A 140 4.59 -15.36 4.00
N ARG A 141 5.76 -14.99 3.47
CA ARG A 141 7.08 -15.51 3.90
C ARG A 141 7.66 -14.66 5.05
N VAL A 142 6.83 -14.41 6.05
CA VAL A 142 7.10 -13.40 7.10
C VAL A 142 8.28 -13.79 8.00
N ASP A 143 8.43 -15.08 8.30
CA ASP A 143 9.58 -15.58 9.08
C ASP A 143 10.90 -15.31 8.37
N GLU A 144 10.97 -15.62 7.07
CA GLU A 144 12.18 -15.36 6.27
C GLU A 144 12.47 -13.87 6.17
N ALA A 145 11.43 -13.04 6.02
CA ALA A 145 11.55 -11.58 6.04
C ALA A 145 12.15 -11.10 7.37
N TYR A 146 11.71 -11.66 8.48
CA TYR A 146 12.16 -11.30 9.82
C TYR A 146 13.61 -11.75 10.08
N GLU A 147 13.95 -12.98 9.73
CA GLU A 147 15.32 -13.50 9.83
C GLU A 147 16.29 -12.65 9.00
N MET A 148 15.90 -12.32 7.76
CA MET A 148 16.70 -11.46 6.90
C MET A 148 16.89 -10.07 7.52
N ALA A 149 15.83 -9.43 8.02
CA ALA A 149 15.92 -8.10 8.60
C ALA A 149 16.90 -8.00 9.78
N LYS A 150 17.00 -9.06 10.60
CA LYS A 150 17.97 -9.10 11.73
C LYS A 150 19.42 -9.09 11.27
N THR A 151 19.71 -9.53 10.05
CA THR A 151 21.07 -9.57 9.48
C THR A 151 21.48 -8.27 8.80
N ILE A 152 20.54 -7.36 8.53
CA ILE A 152 20.82 -6.11 7.82
C ILE A 152 21.25 -5.04 8.82
N GLU A 153 22.48 -4.54 8.68
CA GLU A 153 22.94 -3.35 9.38
C GLU A 153 22.37 -2.10 8.70
N VAL A 154 21.57 -1.32 9.44
CA VAL A 154 20.89 -0.13 8.94
C VAL A 154 21.13 1.08 9.85
N GLY A 155 21.35 2.24 9.23
CA GLY A 155 21.26 3.52 9.93
C GLY A 155 19.81 3.85 10.32
N ALA A 156 19.61 4.89 11.15
CA ALA A 156 18.30 5.22 11.72
C ALA A 156 17.18 5.40 10.68
N GLU A 157 17.45 6.11 9.57
CA GLU A 157 16.47 6.36 8.52
C GLU A 157 16.10 5.09 7.74
N GLN A 158 17.10 4.30 7.32
CA GLN A 158 16.87 3.05 6.58
C GLN A 158 16.23 1.98 7.48
N GLY A 159 16.54 2.01 8.79
CA GLY A 159 15.89 1.18 9.80
C GLY A 159 14.39 1.44 9.88
N ALA A 160 13.95 2.69 9.73
CA ALA A 160 12.52 3.01 9.73
C ALA A 160 11.76 2.32 8.59
N LEU A 161 12.34 2.27 7.38
CA LEU A 161 11.73 1.60 6.24
C LEU A 161 11.70 0.09 6.42
N LEU A 162 12.81 -0.50 6.90
CA LEU A 162 12.93 -1.94 7.14
C LEU A 162 11.95 -2.43 8.21
N TRP A 163 11.95 -1.79 9.38
CA TRP A 163 11.07 -2.17 10.49
C TRP A 163 9.62 -1.79 10.21
N GLY A 164 9.35 -0.72 9.45
CA GLY A 164 8.00 -0.39 8.98
C GLY A 164 7.41 -1.45 8.03
N ALA A 165 8.24 -2.03 7.16
CA ALA A 165 7.83 -3.15 6.30
C ALA A 165 7.48 -4.40 7.12
N LEU A 166 8.31 -4.76 8.10
CA LEU A 166 8.02 -5.88 9.01
C LEU A 166 6.82 -5.63 9.91
N LEU A 167 6.63 -4.40 10.40
CA LEU A 167 5.46 -4.03 11.17
C LEU A 167 4.18 -4.26 10.34
N SER A 168 4.21 -3.86 9.08
CA SER A 168 3.10 -4.04 8.15
C SER A 168 2.84 -5.52 7.85
N ALA A 169 3.89 -6.30 7.57
CA ALA A 169 3.81 -7.73 7.32
C ALA A 169 3.32 -8.51 8.56
N GLY A 170 3.83 -8.18 9.75
CA GLY A 170 3.42 -8.79 11.00
C GLY A 170 1.94 -8.54 11.29
N ARG A 171 1.44 -7.32 11.05
CA ARG A 171 0.01 -7.02 11.14
C ARG A 171 -0.82 -7.81 10.12
N LEU A 172 -0.37 -7.86 8.87
CA LEU A 172 -1.07 -8.55 7.79
C LEU A 172 -1.25 -10.05 8.07
N HIS A 173 -0.27 -10.67 8.71
CA HIS A 173 -0.22 -12.12 8.95
C HIS A 173 -0.45 -12.50 10.42
N GLY A 174 -0.87 -11.58 11.28
CA GLY A 174 -1.17 -11.86 12.69
C GLY A 174 0.05 -12.26 13.54
N ARG A 175 1.27 -11.89 13.11
CA ARG A 175 2.53 -12.19 13.81
C ARG A 175 2.84 -11.13 14.85
N VAL A 176 2.21 -11.30 16.02
CA VAL A 176 2.30 -10.41 17.18
C VAL A 176 3.75 -10.23 17.66
N ASP A 177 4.55 -11.30 17.63
CA ASP A 177 5.98 -11.28 17.96
C ASP A 177 6.76 -10.27 17.12
N ILE A 178 6.55 -10.29 15.80
CA ILE A 178 7.22 -9.40 14.84
C ILE A 178 6.71 -7.97 14.99
N VAL A 179 5.39 -7.79 15.17
CA VAL A 179 4.80 -6.47 15.44
C VAL A 179 5.43 -5.83 16.68
N CYS A 180 5.54 -6.59 17.76
CA CYS A 180 6.13 -6.10 19.01
C CYS A 180 7.58 -5.66 18.82
N HIS A 181 8.41 -6.48 18.17
CA HIS A 181 9.81 -6.15 17.95
C HIS A 181 9.98 -4.96 17.01
N ALA A 182 9.29 -4.95 15.86
CA ALA A 182 9.38 -3.88 14.88
C ALA A 182 8.91 -2.53 15.46
N SER A 183 7.81 -2.51 16.22
CA SER A 183 7.33 -1.30 16.88
C SER A 183 8.35 -0.75 17.88
N LYS A 184 8.98 -1.59 18.71
CA LYS A 184 10.02 -1.14 19.65
C LYS A 184 11.19 -0.48 18.93
N ARG A 185 11.71 -1.11 17.87
CA ARG A 185 12.80 -0.54 17.05
C ARG A 185 12.43 0.81 16.45
N LEU A 186 11.20 0.97 15.95
CA LEU A 186 10.71 2.23 15.39
C LEU A 186 10.60 3.33 16.45
N ILE A 187 10.04 3.02 17.62
CA ILE A 187 9.91 3.95 18.75
C ILE A 187 11.29 4.39 19.26
N GLU A 188 12.21 3.44 19.48
CA GLU A 188 13.59 3.71 19.92
C GLU A 188 14.34 4.63 18.94
N SER A 189 14.08 4.49 17.64
CA SER A 189 14.67 5.33 16.59
C SER A 189 13.97 6.69 16.40
N ASN A 190 12.86 6.93 17.10
CA ASN A 190 11.97 8.09 16.93
C ASN A 190 11.48 8.27 15.47
N GLN A 191 11.23 7.16 14.77
CA GLN A 191 10.77 7.14 13.38
C GLN A 191 9.43 6.40 13.28
N GLN A 192 8.48 6.92 12.48
CA GLN A 192 7.16 6.31 12.27
C GLN A 192 6.43 5.96 13.59
N VAL A 193 6.64 6.81 14.60
CA VAL A 193 6.36 6.54 16.01
C VAL A 193 4.85 6.32 16.25
N THR A 194 4.00 7.13 15.63
CA THR A 194 2.55 7.01 15.73
C THR A 194 2.03 5.66 15.22
N SER A 195 2.49 5.20 14.04
CA SER A 195 2.08 3.89 13.51
C SER A 195 2.60 2.72 14.34
N ALA A 196 3.81 2.86 14.91
CA ALA A 196 4.42 1.87 15.77
C ALA A 196 3.65 1.71 17.09
N TYR A 197 3.30 2.82 17.77
CA TYR A 197 2.48 2.81 18.99
C TYR A 197 1.09 2.20 18.75
N VAL A 198 0.41 2.59 17.68
CA VAL A 198 -0.92 2.04 17.35
C VAL A 198 -0.84 0.54 17.12
N ALA A 199 0.13 0.08 16.34
CA ALA A 199 0.29 -1.34 16.06
C ALA A 199 0.66 -2.15 17.32
N LEU A 200 1.52 -1.60 18.19
CA LEU A 200 1.93 -2.24 19.43
C LEU A 200 0.78 -2.31 20.45
N SER A 201 0.03 -1.22 20.62
CA SER A 201 -1.16 -1.19 21.48
C SER A 201 -2.20 -2.22 21.02
N ASN A 202 -2.44 -2.32 19.71
CA ASN A 202 -3.36 -3.32 19.17
C ASN A 202 -2.87 -4.75 19.40
N ALA A 203 -1.56 -5.00 19.24
CA ALA A 203 -0.95 -6.29 19.52
C ALA A 203 -1.13 -6.71 20.99
N TYR A 204 -0.91 -5.79 21.94
CA TYR A 204 -1.13 -6.06 23.37
C TYR A 204 -2.60 -6.32 23.70
N ALA A 205 -3.53 -5.54 23.11
CA ALA A 205 -4.96 -5.77 23.31
C ALA A 205 -5.40 -7.17 22.83
N VAL A 206 -4.92 -7.61 21.66
CA VAL A 206 -5.20 -8.97 21.14
C VAL A 206 -4.60 -10.06 22.03
N ALA A 207 -3.45 -9.80 22.66
CA ALA A 207 -2.82 -10.71 23.61
C ALA A 207 -3.45 -10.67 25.03
N GLY A 208 -4.49 -9.87 25.26
CA GLY A 208 -5.16 -9.71 26.56
C GLY A 208 -4.45 -8.76 27.54
N GLY A 209 -3.36 -8.11 27.12
CA GLY A 209 -2.61 -7.11 27.89
C GLY A 209 -3.25 -5.73 27.80
N TRP A 210 -4.43 -5.55 28.39
CA TRP A 210 -5.19 -4.30 28.32
C TRP A 210 -4.48 -3.13 28.99
N GLU A 211 -3.86 -3.36 30.15
CA GLU A 211 -3.11 -2.35 30.91
C GLU A 211 -1.91 -1.81 30.10
N ASP A 212 -1.13 -2.70 29.48
CA ASP A 212 -0.01 -2.31 28.61
C ASP A 212 -0.48 -1.51 27.39
N SER A 213 -1.59 -1.93 26.78
CA SER A 213 -2.20 -1.22 25.65
C SER A 213 -2.67 0.19 26.04
N GLU A 214 -3.31 0.34 27.19
CA GLU A 214 -3.76 1.65 27.69
C GLU A 214 -2.58 2.56 28.06
N SER A 215 -1.57 1.99 28.73
CA SER A 215 -0.32 2.68 29.07
C SER A 215 0.37 3.24 27.83
N LEU A 216 0.52 2.43 26.78
CA LEU A 216 1.10 2.89 25.50
C LEU A 216 0.29 3.99 24.82
N ARG A 217 -1.04 3.92 24.88
CA ARG A 217 -1.91 5.00 24.33
C ARG A 217 -1.74 6.30 25.11
N LEU A 218 -1.55 6.21 26.43
CA LEU A 218 -1.26 7.38 27.26
C LEU A 218 0.11 7.96 26.95
N GLU A 219 1.13 7.12 26.80
CA GLU A 219 2.49 7.52 26.41
C GLU A 219 2.49 8.21 25.04
N MET A 220 1.81 7.63 24.04
CA MET A 220 1.63 8.21 22.71
C MET A 220 1.04 9.63 22.80
N ARG A 221 -0.02 9.83 23.61
CA ARG A 221 -0.63 11.15 23.83
C ARG A 221 0.30 12.13 24.55
N ARG A 222 1.01 11.68 25.58
CA ARG A 222 1.98 12.52 26.33
C ARG A 222 3.14 12.98 25.45
N GLY A 223 3.58 12.14 24.52
CA GLY A 223 4.60 12.49 23.53
C GLY A 223 4.11 13.39 22.39
N GLY A 224 2.85 13.85 22.41
CA GLY A 224 2.25 14.65 21.33
C GLY A 224 2.01 13.86 20.04
N ASN A 225 2.18 12.53 20.06
CA ASN A 225 1.94 11.67 18.92
C ASN A 225 0.44 11.41 18.81
N VAL A 226 -0.21 11.98 17.79
CA VAL A 226 -1.64 11.78 17.55
C VAL A 226 -1.79 11.05 16.22
N LYS A 227 -2.68 10.05 16.19
CA LYS A 227 -3.07 9.37 14.95
C LYS A 227 -3.60 10.41 13.97
N GLU A 228 -2.94 10.56 12.82
CA GLU A 228 -3.45 11.38 11.72
C GLU A 228 -4.85 10.89 11.35
N ARG A 229 -5.79 11.85 11.22
CA ARG A 229 -7.14 11.53 10.79
C ARG A 229 -7.12 11.14 9.32
N ALA A 230 -7.80 10.04 8.99
CA ALA A 230 -8.01 9.68 7.59
C ALA A 230 -8.76 10.80 6.87
N CYS A 231 -8.26 11.18 5.69
CA CYS A 231 -8.78 12.25 4.87
C CYS A 231 -8.71 11.84 3.40
N SER A 232 -9.83 11.98 2.71
CA SER A 232 -9.92 11.87 1.26
C SER A 232 -10.45 13.17 0.70
N TRP A 233 -9.94 13.62 -0.44
CA TRP A 233 -10.43 14.84 -1.06
C TRP A 233 -10.53 14.74 -2.57
N ILE A 234 -11.40 15.57 -3.11
CA ILE A 234 -11.64 15.74 -4.54
C ILE A 234 -11.51 17.21 -4.91
N GLU A 235 -10.94 17.46 -6.08
CA GLU A 235 -10.77 18.79 -6.64
C GLU A 235 -11.78 18.97 -7.78
N ILE A 236 -12.65 19.97 -7.66
CA ILE A 236 -13.63 20.33 -8.69
C ILE A 236 -13.39 21.80 -9.02
N LYS A 237 -12.97 22.06 -10.28
CA LYS A 237 -12.50 23.38 -10.72
C LYS A 237 -11.37 23.87 -9.82
N ASP A 238 -11.51 25.03 -9.19
CA ASP A 238 -10.50 25.66 -8.32
C ASP A 238 -10.80 25.44 -6.83
N SER A 239 -11.65 24.46 -6.50
CA SER A 239 -12.09 24.18 -5.13
C SER A 239 -11.74 22.76 -4.71
N VAL A 240 -11.31 22.61 -3.46
CA VAL A 240 -10.95 21.33 -2.84
C VAL A 240 -11.98 20.98 -1.78
N TYR A 241 -12.56 19.79 -1.89
CA TYR A 241 -13.56 19.25 -0.98
C TYR A 241 -12.95 18.07 -0.23
N ALA A 242 -12.79 18.22 1.08
CA ALA A 242 -12.14 17.23 1.95
C ALA A 242 -13.17 16.52 2.84
N PHE A 243 -12.96 15.22 3.03
CA PHE A 243 -13.85 14.32 3.75
C PHE A 243 -13.06 13.56 4.81
N HIS A 244 -13.60 13.47 6.02
CA HIS A 244 -13.04 12.72 7.13
C HIS A 244 -13.97 11.59 7.54
N ALA A 245 -13.40 10.49 8.05
CA ALA A 245 -14.20 9.35 8.49
C ALA A 245 -15.15 9.77 9.63
N GLY A 246 -16.44 9.46 9.48
CA GLY A 246 -17.48 9.83 10.44
C GLY A 246 -17.83 11.32 10.47
N ASP A 247 -17.25 12.14 9.60
CA ASP A 247 -17.53 13.57 9.53
C ASP A 247 -18.62 13.84 8.48
N LEU A 248 -19.83 14.13 8.96
CA LEU A 248 -20.99 14.52 8.16
C LEU A 248 -21.20 16.04 8.16
N SER A 249 -20.19 16.84 8.52
CA SER A 249 -20.28 18.31 8.62
C SER A 249 -20.50 19.06 7.29
N CYS A 250 -20.77 18.36 6.19
CA CYS A 250 -21.17 18.99 4.93
C CYS A 250 -22.68 19.23 4.88
N ASP A 251 -23.08 20.38 4.35
CA ASP A 251 -24.49 20.77 4.18
C ASP A 251 -25.29 19.77 3.30
N GLU A 252 -24.59 18.97 2.49
CA GLU A 252 -25.13 17.96 1.56
C GLU A 252 -25.03 16.52 2.10
N SER A 253 -24.68 16.34 3.37
CA SER A 253 -24.49 15.02 4.01
C SER A 253 -25.67 14.06 3.80
N GLY A 254 -26.90 14.58 3.82
CA GLY A 254 -28.11 13.78 3.59
C GLY A 254 -28.28 13.25 2.16
N GLU A 255 -27.76 13.94 1.14
CA GLU A 255 -27.79 13.46 -0.24
C GLU A 255 -26.71 12.41 -0.49
N ILE A 256 -25.49 12.68 0.00
CA ILE A 256 -24.35 11.75 -0.06
C ILE A 256 -24.71 10.41 0.60
N VAL A 257 -25.28 10.44 1.82
CA VAL A 257 -25.65 9.22 2.55
C VAL A 257 -26.74 8.43 1.80
N ARG A 258 -27.75 9.11 1.23
CA ARG A 258 -28.79 8.44 0.43
C ARG A 258 -28.20 7.78 -0.81
N PHE A 259 -27.32 8.47 -1.52
CA PHE A 259 -26.64 7.95 -2.71
C PHE A 259 -25.74 6.75 -2.37
N MET A 260 -25.01 6.81 -1.25
CA MET A 260 -24.20 5.70 -0.76
C MET A 260 -25.03 4.44 -0.46
N LYS A 261 -26.20 4.60 0.16
CA LYS A 261 -27.13 3.49 0.41
C LYS A 261 -27.62 2.84 -0.88
N ASP A 262 -27.92 3.63 -1.92
CA ASP A 262 -28.28 3.09 -3.25
C ASP A 262 -27.12 2.32 -3.90
N LEU A 263 -25.91 2.88 -3.87
CA LEU A 263 -24.73 2.19 -4.38
C LEU A 263 -24.46 0.88 -3.65
N GLU A 264 -24.64 0.83 -2.33
CA GLU A 264 -24.48 -0.41 -1.55
C GLU A 264 -25.47 -1.48 -1.96
N LYS A 265 -26.73 -1.11 -2.19
CA LYS A 265 -27.73 -2.03 -2.71
C LYS A 265 -27.31 -2.60 -4.08
N ARG A 266 -26.90 -1.73 -5.01
CA ARG A 266 -26.43 -2.12 -6.36
C ARG A 266 -25.16 -2.97 -6.32
N MET A 267 -24.28 -2.74 -5.34
CA MET A 267 -23.11 -3.59 -5.11
C MET A 267 -23.51 -4.97 -4.60
N LYS A 268 -24.44 -5.07 -3.63
CA LYS A 268 -24.96 -6.34 -3.10
C LYS A 268 -25.57 -7.19 -4.21
N GLU A 269 -26.33 -6.59 -5.13
CA GLU A 269 -26.90 -7.26 -6.31
C GLU A 269 -25.84 -7.86 -7.25
N ARG A 270 -24.62 -7.30 -7.29
CA ARG A 270 -23.48 -7.83 -8.05
C ARG A 270 -22.59 -8.78 -7.26
N GLY A 271 -23.08 -9.32 -6.14
CA GLY A 271 -22.35 -10.28 -5.32
C GLY A 271 -21.32 -9.66 -4.39
N HIS A 272 -21.35 -8.34 -4.17
CA HIS A 272 -20.59 -7.74 -3.08
C HIS A 272 -21.16 -8.26 -1.77
N ARG A 273 -20.43 -9.16 -1.12
CA ARG A 273 -20.62 -9.39 0.30
C ARG A 273 -20.17 -8.11 0.98
N GLY A 274 -21.12 -7.22 1.30
CA GLY A 274 -20.88 -6.18 2.30
C GLY A 274 -20.36 -6.82 3.59
N SER A 275 -19.80 -6.02 4.49
CA SER A 275 -19.05 -6.43 5.69
C SER A 275 -19.85 -7.19 6.77
N SER A 276 -20.69 -8.17 6.39
CA SER A 276 -21.31 -9.17 7.27
C SER A 276 -20.40 -10.41 7.45
N SER A 277 -19.11 -10.36 7.09
CA SER A 277 -18.18 -11.46 7.35
C SER A 277 -16.74 -10.98 7.55
N MET A 278 -16.24 -11.23 8.77
CA MET A 278 -14.85 -11.15 9.22
C MET A 278 -14.22 -9.75 9.36
N MET A 279 -14.24 -9.25 10.60
CA MET A 279 -13.00 -9.04 11.37
C MET A 279 -11.85 -8.31 10.65
N THR A 280 -12.11 -7.13 10.08
CA THR A 280 -11.05 -6.15 9.78
C THR A 280 -11.38 -4.77 10.33
N SER A 281 -11.72 -4.72 11.61
CA SER A 281 -11.58 -3.52 12.43
C SER A 281 -10.72 -3.84 13.64
N SER A 282 -9.40 -3.93 13.45
CA SER A 282 -8.44 -3.95 14.56
C SER A 282 -8.40 -2.59 15.31
N SER A 283 -9.43 -1.75 15.20
CA SER A 283 -9.46 -0.42 15.81
C SER A 283 -10.79 -0.02 16.43
N VAL A 284 -11.76 -0.93 16.56
CA VAL A 284 -12.97 -0.69 17.35
C VAL A 284 -13.23 -1.91 18.23
N PHE A 285 -12.43 -2.06 19.28
CA PHE A 285 -12.77 -2.92 20.43
C PHE A 285 -13.60 -2.12 21.44
N VAL A 286 -14.66 -1.47 20.96
CA VAL A 286 -15.79 -1.06 21.78
C VAL A 286 -16.92 -1.98 21.36
N ASP A 287 -17.62 -2.54 22.34
CA ASP A 287 -18.77 -3.41 22.14
C ASP A 287 -19.93 -2.56 21.59
N VAL A 288 -19.84 -2.22 20.31
CA VAL A 288 -20.87 -1.51 19.57
C VAL A 288 -21.68 -2.55 18.79
N ASP A 289 -22.99 -2.37 18.76
CA ASP A 289 -23.95 -3.23 18.05
C ASP A 289 -23.54 -3.45 16.58
N GLU A 290 -23.83 -4.63 16.02
CA GLU A 290 -23.41 -5.02 14.66
C GLU A 290 -23.98 -4.07 13.58
N GLU A 291 -25.18 -3.54 13.78
CA GLU A 291 -25.78 -2.53 12.90
C GLU A 291 -25.04 -1.18 12.95
N ALA A 292 -24.54 -0.78 14.12
CA ALA A 292 -23.72 0.42 14.26
C ALA A 292 -22.30 0.23 13.69
N LYS A 293 -21.77 -1.00 13.70
CA LYS A 293 -20.52 -1.35 13.00
C LYS A 293 -20.67 -1.26 11.48
N GLU A 294 -21.80 -1.70 10.91
CA GLU A 294 -22.10 -1.54 9.47
C GLU A 294 -22.22 -0.07 9.05
N GLU A 295 -22.86 0.77 9.88
CA GLU A 295 -23.00 2.20 9.62
C GLU A 295 -21.64 2.95 9.67
N ILE A 296 -20.74 2.59 10.61
CA ILE A 296 -19.39 3.16 10.73
C ILE A 296 -18.48 2.78 9.53
N VAL A 297 -18.61 1.55 9.00
CA VAL A 297 -17.84 1.10 7.81
C VAL A 297 -18.34 1.78 6.53
N SER A 298 -19.63 2.16 6.47
CA SER A 298 -20.20 2.91 5.34
C SER A 298 -19.68 4.35 5.21
N LEU A 299 -19.07 4.90 6.28
CA LEU A 299 -18.59 6.28 6.43
C LEU A 299 -17.07 6.43 6.27
N HIS A 300 -16.44 5.57 5.47
CA HIS A 300 -15.04 5.79 5.09
C HIS A 300 -14.91 7.06 4.26
N CYS A 301 -13.91 7.90 4.54
CA CYS A 301 -13.70 9.17 3.85
C CYS A 301 -13.59 9.01 2.33
N GLU A 302 -13.04 7.88 1.87
CA GLU A 302 -12.93 7.55 0.46
C GLU A 302 -14.31 7.44 -0.20
N ARG A 303 -15.23 6.72 0.46
CA ARG A 303 -16.59 6.50 -0.04
C ARG A 303 -17.37 7.81 -0.11
N LEU A 304 -17.21 8.67 0.89
CA LEU A 304 -17.78 10.02 0.90
C LEU A 304 -17.27 10.86 -0.26
N ALA A 305 -15.94 10.90 -0.48
CA ALA A 305 -15.33 11.63 -1.59
C ALA A 305 -15.81 11.10 -2.95
N LEU A 306 -15.99 9.78 -3.08
CA LEU A 306 -16.49 9.17 -4.31
C LEU A 306 -17.95 9.51 -4.59
N ALA A 307 -18.81 9.40 -3.58
CA ALA A 307 -20.21 9.79 -3.71
C ALA A 307 -20.34 11.26 -4.10
N PHE A 308 -19.61 12.16 -3.42
CA PHE A 308 -19.60 13.57 -3.77
C PHE A 308 -19.16 13.80 -5.22
N GLY A 309 -18.09 13.12 -5.66
CA GLY A 309 -17.61 13.21 -7.04
C GLY A 309 -18.61 12.68 -8.07
N LEU A 310 -19.34 11.62 -7.75
CA LEU A 310 -20.37 11.06 -8.64
C LEU A 310 -21.57 12.00 -8.80
N ILE A 311 -21.95 12.71 -7.74
CA ILE A 311 -23.05 13.69 -7.75
C ILE A 311 -22.66 14.95 -8.53
N HIS A 312 -21.45 15.47 -8.31
CA HIS A 312 -21.09 16.82 -8.76
C HIS A 312 -20.30 16.89 -10.07
N LEU A 313 -19.63 15.81 -10.49
CA LEU A 313 -18.87 15.81 -11.74
C LEU A 313 -19.72 15.32 -12.91
N PRO A 314 -19.60 15.96 -14.11
CA PRO A 314 -20.37 15.58 -15.30
C PRO A 314 -20.25 14.10 -15.64
N GLU A 315 -21.35 13.48 -16.07
CA GLU A 315 -21.36 12.09 -16.53
C GLU A 315 -20.25 11.81 -17.56
N GLY A 316 -19.65 10.62 -17.48
CA GLY A 316 -18.53 10.23 -18.34
C GLY A 316 -17.16 10.84 -17.98
N SER A 317 -17.07 11.87 -17.14
CA SER A 317 -15.77 12.43 -16.73
C SER A 317 -15.04 11.55 -15.70
N THR A 318 -13.71 11.54 -15.72
CA THR A 318 -12.89 10.78 -14.76
C THR A 318 -12.94 11.40 -13.36
N ILE A 319 -13.27 10.61 -12.35
CA ILE A 319 -13.26 11.01 -10.94
C ILE A 319 -11.85 10.80 -10.37
N ARG A 320 -11.27 11.84 -9.77
CA ARG A 320 -9.93 11.79 -9.18
C ARG A 320 -9.99 12.10 -7.69
N ILE A 321 -9.63 11.13 -6.87
CA ILE A 321 -9.63 11.24 -5.41
C ILE A 321 -8.20 11.11 -4.90
N MET A 322 -7.85 11.93 -3.92
CA MET A 322 -6.57 11.93 -3.23
C MET A 322 -6.78 11.51 -1.78
N ASN A 323 -5.91 10.64 -1.26
CA ASN A 323 -5.96 10.17 0.13
C ASN A 323 -4.63 10.43 0.83
N ASN A 324 -4.69 10.86 2.10
CA ASN A 324 -3.50 10.96 2.95
C ASN A 324 -3.04 9.62 3.53
N LEU A 325 -3.94 8.64 3.64
CA LEU A 325 -3.66 7.30 4.15
C LEU A 325 -3.95 6.22 3.09
N ARG A 326 -3.32 5.06 3.27
CA ARG A 326 -3.54 3.89 2.40
C ARG A 326 -4.99 3.43 2.51
N MET A 327 -5.67 3.39 1.37
CA MET A 327 -7.05 2.90 1.27
C MET A 327 -7.16 1.44 1.74
N CYS A 328 -8.22 1.12 2.49
CA CYS A 328 -8.47 -0.23 2.97
C CYS A 328 -8.93 -1.18 1.84
N ARG A 329 -8.85 -2.49 2.08
CA ARG A 329 -9.24 -3.53 1.12
C ARG A 329 -10.73 -3.43 0.72
N ASP A 330 -11.60 -3.13 1.67
CA ASP A 330 -13.04 -3.04 1.42
C ASP A 330 -13.38 -1.86 0.51
N CYS A 331 -12.75 -0.70 0.74
CA CYS A 331 -12.88 0.45 -0.16
C CYS A 331 -12.31 0.16 -1.55
N HIS A 332 -11.22 -0.61 -1.65
CA HIS A 332 -10.66 -1.04 -2.93
C HIS A 332 -11.64 -1.87 -3.75
N GLU A 333 -12.22 -2.91 -3.16
CA GLU A 333 -13.18 -3.78 -3.86
C GLU A 333 -14.49 -3.04 -4.15
N ALA A 334 -14.94 -2.19 -3.24
CA ALA A 334 -16.12 -1.36 -3.48
C ALA A 334 -15.93 -0.41 -4.67
N PHE A 335 -14.80 0.32 -4.74
CA PHE A 335 -14.53 1.23 -5.85
C PHE A 335 -14.44 0.50 -7.20
N LYS A 336 -13.86 -0.71 -7.19
CA LYS A 336 -13.82 -1.57 -8.38
C LYS A 336 -15.21 -1.89 -8.90
N LEU A 337 -16.13 -2.25 -8.00
CA LEU A 337 -17.51 -2.55 -8.35
C LEU A 337 -18.26 -1.28 -8.78
N ILE A 338 -18.12 -0.19 -8.03
CA ILE A 338 -18.79 1.09 -8.30
C ILE A 338 -18.40 1.61 -9.68
N SER A 339 -17.11 1.58 -10.06
CA SER A 339 -16.67 1.98 -11.40
C SER A 339 -17.39 1.21 -12.50
N GLY A 340 -17.58 -0.09 -12.32
CA GLY A 340 -18.34 -0.93 -13.26
C GLY A 340 -19.86 -0.74 -13.20
N ILE A 341 -20.40 -0.20 -12.11
CA ILE A 341 -21.83 0.09 -11.92
C ILE A 341 -22.21 1.44 -12.54
N VAL A 342 -21.39 2.45 -12.34
CA VAL A 342 -21.62 3.84 -12.81
C VAL A 342 -20.98 4.13 -14.16
N GLU A 343 -20.30 3.13 -14.71
CA GLU A 343 -19.64 3.19 -16.00
C GLU A 343 -18.63 4.34 -16.17
N ARG A 344 -17.94 4.71 -15.09
CA ARG A 344 -16.97 5.83 -15.08
C ARG A 344 -15.59 5.39 -14.62
N GLU A 345 -14.59 6.08 -15.17
CA GLU A 345 -13.21 5.94 -14.72
C GLU A 345 -13.03 6.60 -13.35
N ILE A 346 -12.60 5.82 -12.36
CA ILE A 346 -12.25 6.31 -11.02
C ILE A 346 -10.75 6.13 -10.84
N VAL A 347 -10.08 7.17 -10.34
CA VAL A 347 -8.65 7.18 -10.03
C VAL A 347 -8.46 7.64 -8.59
N VAL A 348 -7.91 6.76 -7.77
CA VAL A 348 -7.51 7.09 -6.39
C VAL A 348 -6.00 7.19 -6.31
N ARG A 349 -5.48 8.22 -5.64
CA ARG A 349 -4.04 8.44 -5.43
C ARG A 349 -3.72 8.55 -3.96
N ASP A 350 -2.68 7.84 -3.54
CA ASP A 350 -2.12 7.93 -2.19
C ASP A 350 -0.97 8.96 -2.21
N VAL A 351 -1.08 9.98 -1.37
CA VAL A 351 -0.17 11.15 -1.35
C VAL A 351 1.25 10.76 -0.96
N ASN A 352 1.43 9.74 -0.12
CA ASN A 352 2.75 9.32 0.38
C ASN A 352 3.52 8.47 -0.62
N SER A 353 2.83 7.88 -1.61
CA SER A 353 3.46 6.98 -2.58
C SER A 353 3.32 7.43 -4.03
N ASN A 354 2.52 8.47 -4.29
CA ASN A 354 2.03 8.88 -5.62
C ASN A 354 1.60 7.67 -6.48
N LYS A 355 1.17 6.59 -5.81
CA LYS A 355 0.71 5.36 -6.45
C LYS A 355 -0.68 5.60 -6.99
N LEU A 356 -0.90 5.15 -8.22
CA LEU A 356 -2.23 4.85 -8.68
C LEU A 356 -2.75 3.70 -7.81
N VAL A 357 -3.63 4.00 -6.87
CA VAL A 357 -4.18 3.00 -5.95
C VAL A 357 -5.02 2.00 -6.73
N ALA A 358 -5.77 2.50 -7.71
CA ALA A 358 -6.32 1.73 -8.81
C ALA A 358 -6.94 2.69 -9.85
N ARG A 359 -7.07 2.18 -11.08
CA ARG A 359 -7.77 2.79 -12.20
C ARG A 359 -8.74 1.74 -12.72
N TRP A 360 -10.02 2.04 -12.64
CA TRP A 360 -11.06 1.13 -13.11
C TRP A 360 -11.69 1.74 -14.36
N ARG A 361 -11.84 0.98 -15.45
CA ARG A 361 -12.45 1.42 -16.71
C ARG A 361 -13.61 0.49 -17.08
N THR A 362 -14.62 1.05 -17.72
CA THR A 362 -15.75 0.33 -18.30
C THR A 362 -15.33 -0.62 -19.42
N GLY A 363 -15.94 -1.81 -19.45
CA GLY A 363 -15.89 -2.70 -20.62
C GLY A 363 -14.59 -3.45 -20.87
N ALA A 364 -13.56 -3.30 -20.01
CA ALA A 364 -12.37 -4.14 -20.07
C ALA A 364 -12.15 -4.86 -18.74
N LEU A 365 -12.51 -6.14 -18.71
CA LEU A 365 -11.72 -7.13 -18.00
C LEU A 365 -10.28 -7.05 -18.54
N VAL A 366 -9.46 -6.14 -18.02
CA VAL A 366 -8.02 -6.41 -17.96
C VAL A 366 -7.87 -7.32 -16.75
N ALA A 367 -7.98 -8.61 -17.02
CA ALA A 367 -7.56 -9.62 -16.08
C ALA A 367 -6.12 -9.29 -15.65
N ALA A 368 -5.90 -9.14 -14.35
CA ALA A 368 -4.76 -9.85 -13.78
C ALA A 368 -5.10 -11.33 -14.06
N ARG A 369 -4.48 -11.90 -15.09
CA ARG A 369 -4.78 -13.25 -15.59
C ARG A 369 -4.76 -14.23 -14.42
N GLU A 370 -5.86 -14.96 -14.28
CA GLU A 370 -5.88 -16.22 -13.54
C GLU A 370 -4.81 -17.14 -14.16
N ALA A 371 -3.74 -17.38 -13.41
CA ALA A 371 -2.82 -18.48 -13.65
C ALA A 371 -3.17 -19.60 -12.66
N SER A 372 -4.26 -20.32 -12.92
CA SER A 372 -4.44 -21.72 -12.49
C SER A 372 -5.72 -22.28 -13.10
N GLY A 373 -5.60 -22.71 -14.36
CA GLY A 373 -6.63 -23.45 -15.08
C GLY A 373 -5.98 -24.34 -16.14
N VAL A 374 -5.33 -25.42 -15.71
CA VAL A 374 -5.08 -26.57 -16.58
C VAL A 374 -6.18 -27.58 -16.29
N GLY A 375 -7.10 -27.74 -17.24
CA GLY A 375 -8.11 -28.78 -17.22
C GLY A 375 -7.61 -30.06 -17.89
N ALA A 376 -7.85 -31.17 -17.18
CA ALA A 376 -8.14 -32.52 -17.65
C ALA A 376 -7.03 -33.39 -18.27
N ALA A 377 -6.67 -34.44 -17.51
CA ALA A 377 -6.69 -35.81 -18.02
C ALA A 377 -7.18 -36.78 -16.93
N VAL A 378 -8.02 -37.71 -17.36
CA VAL A 378 -8.80 -38.70 -16.62
C VAL A 378 -8.02 -40.02 -16.49
N GLY A 379 -8.25 -40.73 -15.39
CA GLY A 379 -7.97 -42.16 -15.17
C GLY A 379 -7.42 -42.39 -13.76
N GLY A 380 -7.97 -43.19 -12.85
CA GLY A 380 -8.96 -44.25 -12.91
C GLY A 380 -8.48 -45.38 -11.98
N GLY A 381 -9.22 -45.67 -10.90
CA GLY A 381 -9.01 -46.80 -9.97
C GLY A 381 -8.21 -46.44 -8.70
N GLY A 382 -8.55 -46.85 -7.49
CA GLY A 382 -9.59 -47.73 -6.95
C GLY A 382 -9.20 -48.13 -5.51
N GLY A 383 -10.17 -48.23 -4.60
CA GLY A 383 -10.03 -48.77 -3.23
C GLY A 383 -9.34 -47.83 -2.23
N GLY A 384 -9.72 -47.71 -0.97
CA GLY A 384 -10.66 -48.42 -0.13
C GLY A 384 -10.21 -48.24 1.33
N GLY A 385 -11.15 -48.01 2.25
CA GLY A 385 -11.00 -48.34 3.67
C GLY A 385 -10.38 -47.30 4.62
N GLY A 386 -11.20 -46.87 5.58
CA GLY A 386 -10.85 -47.05 6.99
C GLY A 386 -10.37 -45.85 7.80
N GLY A 387 -11.23 -45.38 8.70
CA GLY A 387 -10.87 -45.30 10.12
C GLY A 387 -10.31 -43.98 10.68
N GLY A 388 -11.16 -43.28 11.43
CA GLY A 388 -10.91 -42.91 12.83
C GLY A 388 -9.88 -41.83 13.15
N GLY A 389 -10.28 -40.84 13.95
CA GLY A 389 -9.36 -40.12 14.82
C GLY A 389 -9.72 -38.66 15.07
N ASP A 390 -10.64 -38.44 16.01
CA ASP A 390 -10.62 -37.24 16.85
C ASP A 390 -9.20 -36.99 17.37
N ARG A 391 -8.72 -35.74 17.30
CA ARG A 391 -7.77 -35.20 18.28
C ARG A 391 -7.75 -33.67 18.26
N ALA A 392 -8.13 -33.14 19.41
CA ALA A 392 -7.97 -31.77 19.83
C ALA A 392 -6.52 -31.28 19.72
N TYR A 393 -6.34 -30.02 19.33
CA TYR A 393 -5.12 -29.26 19.58
C TYR A 393 -5.40 -28.14 20.58
N SER A 394 -5.23 -28.49 21.85
CA SER A 394 -4.92 -27.57 22.94
C SER A 394 -3.39 -27.44 23.06
N SER A 395 -2.82 -26.26 22.83
CA SER A 395 -1.66 -25.74 23.57
C SER A 395 -1.32 -24.32 23.10
N ALA A 396 -1.95 -23.33 23.71
CA ALA A 396 -1.41 -21.98 23.72
C ALA A 396 -0.14 -21.99 24.60
N ARG A 397 1.02 -21.69 24.01
CA ARG A 397 2.24 -21.41 24.77
C ARG A 397 2.09 -20.03 25.42
N ALA A 398 2.30 -19.98 26.73
CA ALA A 398 2.41 -18.75 27.49
C ALA A 398 3.57 -17.87 26.95
N PRO A 399 3.45 -16.53 27.01
CA PRO A 399 4.57 -15.64 26.70
C PRO A 399 5.69 -15.79 27.75
N PRO A 400 6.97 -15.59 27.37
CA PRO A 400 8.08 -15.71 28.30
C PRO A 400 8.06 -14.60 29.37
N GLU A 401 8.46 -14.99 30.58
CA GLU A 401 8.52 -14.19 31.79
C GLU A 401 9.43 -12.95 31.68
N SER A 402 8.94 -11.86 32.27
CA SER A 402 9.63 -10.68 32.82
C SER A 402 11.15 -10.53 32.57
N LEU A 403 11.52 -9.69 31.60
CA LEU A 403 12.81 -8.99 31.63
C LEU A 403 12.67 -7.69 32.44
N ASN A 404 13.17 -7.74 33.68
CA ASN A 404 13.41 -6.58 34.54
C ASN A 404 14.35 -5.58 33.86
N ILE A 405 13.82 -4.42 33.46
CA ILE A 405 14.65 -3.25 33.12
C ILE A 405 14.98 -2.53 34.43
N ALA A 406 16.18 -2.79 34.95
CA ALA A 406 16.71 -2.09 36.12
C ALA A 406 17.05 -0.64 35.77
N PHE A 407 16.29 0.31 36.30
CA PHE A 407 16.60 1.74 36.23
C PHE A 407 17.64 2.11 37.30
N ARG A 408 18.86 2.44 36.90
CA ARG A 408 19.85 3.10 37.77
C ARG A 408 19.58 4.61 37.82
N GLY A 409 18.95 5.02 38.91
CA GLY A 409 19.20 6.22 39.72
C GLY A 409 19.48 7.58 39.06
N ARG A 410 18.59 8.54 39.34
CA ARG A 410 18.97 9.77 40.07
C ARG A 410 17.74 10.39 40.75
N SER A 411 17.89 10.57 42.05
CA SER A 411 16.98 11.25 42.96
C SER A 411 17.13 12.76 42.81
N TYR A 412 16.02 13.49 42.73
CA TYR A 412 15.96 14.87 43.19
C TYR A 412 14.75 15.03 44.11
N ARG A 413 15.04 15.48 45.33
CA ARG A 413 14.08 15.76 46.39
C ARG A 413 13.17 16.90 45.99
N LEU A 414 11.89 16.72 46.31
CA LEU A 414 10.93 17.80 46.53
C LEU A 414 11.42 18.67 47.70
N THR A 415 11.38 19.98 47.53
CA THR A 415 11.17 20.92 48.63
C THR A 415 10.16 21.96 48.16
N ASP A 416 9.02 21.90 48.86
CA ASP A 416 7.91 22.83 49.09
C ASP A 416 7.07 23.38 47.92
#